data_AF-A0A1F5A7R6-F1
#
_entry.id   AF-A0A1F5A7R6-F1
#
_cell.length_a   1.000
_cell.length_b   1.000
_cell.length_c   1.000
_cell.angle_alpha   90.00
_cell.angle_beta   90.00
_cell.angle_gamma   90.00
#
_symmetry.space_group_name_H-M   'P 1'
#
loop_
_entity.id
_entity.type
_entity.pdbx_description
1 polymer ?
#
loop_
_entity_poly.entity_id
_entity_poly.type
_entity_poly.pdbx_seq_one_letter_code
_entity_poly.pdbx_strand_id
1 'polypeptide(L)'
;MKAKNYHAIHITKDKCIGCVHCLAACPTKAIRVRDGKAMIIDELCIDCGECLRVCPYDAVHSHTTSFAALDAFDYKVAIPSTVLYGQFGGTVLPTEILSALRRIGFDEVYDLSSICELNCAAVEEYLNEHARPRPFITSTCPVVVRIIQRHYPTLCGQILPIEPPREIAAKILRTILPKALGIPPEKIGIIHITPCPAKMVSINSPATLNKSYLDGAISIRDIFPQILGALRKGEEDALMRHLFPETQFSGVGMGWSLSGGETRGLKNHRAVAVSGVVDTMRVLDQVEGGLLQDIDILECTVCPDGCVGGPLEVENRFLAKSRILQLVAAAGDRAVVDPKDVSRLYHKNFLSFDHPATPVESRPLDRDPVKAIRKAKRRDRIFADLPRKDCGVCGAPDCRTLADDIVRGLARLEDCPFIKTSKSAKEKR
;
A
#
# COMPACT_ATOMS: atom_id res chain seq x y z
N MET A 1 0.42 -11.85 -24.55
CA MET A 1 0.53 -12.49 -23.22
C MET A 1 -0.04 -11.50 -22.20
N LYS A 2 -1.11 -11.84 -21.46
CA LYS A 2 -1.58 -10.96 -20.36
C LYS A 2 -0.41 -10.81 -19.38
N ALA A 3 -0.01 -9.57 -19.09
CA ALA A 3 1.08 -9.30 -18.15
C ALA A 3 0.79 -10.06 -16.85
N LYS A 4 1.77 -10.84 -16.39
CA LYS A 4 1.69 -11.54 -15.11
C LYS A 4 1.47 -10.47 -14.03
N ASN A 5 0.46 -10.64 -13.17
CA ASN A 5 0.23 -9.72 -12.05
C ASN A 5 1.53 -9.61 -11.23
N TYR A 6 2.12 -8.42 -11.16
CA TYR A 6 3.29 -8.19 -10.32
C TYR A 6 2.86 -8.28 -8.85
N HIS A 7 3.64 -9.02 -8.06
CA HIS A 7 3.51 -9.12 -6.61
C HIS A 7 4.84 -8.71 -5.98
N ALA A 8 4.76 -7.99 -4.85
CA ALA A 8 5.95 -7.55 -4.13
C ALA A 8 6.31 -8.51 -2.99
N ILE A 9 5.36 -9.31 -2.50
CA ILE A 9 5.56 -10.24 -1.39
C ILE A 9 5.94 -11.63 -1.93
N HIS A 10 7.03 -12.17 -1.41
CA HIS A 10 7.56 -13.49 -1.79
C HIS A 10 7.85 -14.36 -0.56
N ILE A 11 7.86 -15.68 -0.76
CA ILE A 11 8.16 -16.67 0.28
C ILE A 11 9.38 -17.48 -0.14
N THR A 12 10.45 -17.41 0.66
CA THR A 12 11.63 -18.27 0.54
C THR A 12 11.33 -19.62 1.15
N LYS A 13 11.14 -20.64 0.30
CA LYS A 13 10.73 -21.98 0.72
C LYS A 13 11.71 -22.63 1.71
N ASP A 14 13.02 -22.38 1.55
CA ASP A 14 14.03 -23.00 2.40
C ASP A 14 13.96 -22.52 3.86
N LYS A 15 13.61 -21.24 4.07
CA LYS A 15 13.40 -20.67 5.40
C LYS A 15 12.03 -20.98 6.00
N CYS A 16 11.03 -21.27 5.16
CA CYS A 16 9.66 -21.51 5.61
C CYS A 16 9.54 -22.88 6.27
N ILE A 17 9.05 -22.94 7.51
CA ILE A 17 8.78 -24.22 8.20
C ILE A 17 7.29 -24.60 8.24
N GLY A 18 6.41 -23.82 7.60
CA GLY A 18 4.98 -24.11 7.57
C GLY A 18 4.22 -23.84 8.87
N CYS A 19 4.73 -22.96 9.75
CA CYS A 19 4.15 -22.65 11.08
C CYS A 19 2.79 -21.91 11.07
N VAL A 20 2.13 -21.77 9.93
CA VAL A 20 0.79 -21.18 9.73
C VAL A 20 0.54 -19.73 10.22
N HIS A 21 1.51 -19.02 10.81
CA HIS A 21 1.32 -17.61 11.25
C HIS A 21 0.87 -16.69 10.11
N CYS A 22 1.56 -16.76 8.97
CA CYS A 22 1.21 -15.96 7.79
C CYS A 22 -0.16 -16.33 7.21
N LEU A 23 -0.56 -17.61 7.33
CA LEU A 23 -1.88 -18.10 6.92
C LEU A 23 -2.98 -17.49 7.79
N ALA A 24 -2.79 -17.45 9.11
CA ALA A 24 -3.74 -16.86 10.04
C ALA A 24 -3.84 -15.33 9.90
N ALA A 25 -2.73 -14.66 9.61
CA ALA A 25 -2.69 -13.19 9.48
C ALA A 25 -3.20 -12.65 8.14
N CYS A 26 -3.36 -13.49 7.11
CA CYS A 26 -3.71 -13.01 5.78
C CYS A 26 -5.19 -12.61 5.68
N PRO A 27 -5.52 -11.32 5.48
CA PRO A 27 -6.90 -10.83 5.56
C PRO A 27 -7.78 -11.35 4.41
N THR A 28 -7.19 -11.57 3.24
CA THR A 28 -7.90 -12.07 2.04
C THR A 28 -7.80 -13.58 1.89
N LYS A 29 -7.26 -14.27 2.90
CA LYS A 29 -7.11 -15.74 2.89
C LYS A 29 -6.33 -16.21 1.66
N ALA A 30 -5.32 -15.44 1.25
CA ALA A 30 -4.49 -15.72 0.09
C ALA A 30 -3.41 -16.77 0.35
N ILE A 31 -3.12 -17.11 1.61
CA ILE A 31 -2.05 -18.04 1.96
C ILE A 31 -2.61 -19.44 2.21
N ARG A 32 -1.91 -20.46 1.70
CA ARG A 32 -2.07 -21.88 2.05
C ARG A 32 -0.77 -22.42 2.60
N VAL A 33 -0.84 -23.48 3.39
CA VAL A 33 0.31 -24.30 3.75
C VAL A 33 0.12 -25.70 3.17
N ARG A 34 1.02 -26.11 2.29
CA ARG A 34 1.00 -27.43 1.61
C ARG A 34 2.40 -28.01 1.68
N ASP A 35 2.49 -29.31 1.94
CA ASP A 35 3.78 -30.02 2.07
C ASP A 35 4.77 -29.31 3.01
N GLY A 36 4.24 -28.79 4.13
CA GLY A 36 5.03 -28.06 5.14
C GLY A 36 5.52 -26.67 4.72
N LYS A 37 5.07 -26.12 3.58
CA LYS A 37 5.51 -24.82 3.07
C LYS A 37 4.34 -23.89 2.77
N ALA A 38 4.51 -22.61 3.09
CA ALA A 38 3.54 -21.59 2.74
C ALA A 38 3.60 -21.26 1.24
N MET A 39 2.44 -21.03 0.64
CA MET A 39 2.27 -20.59 -0.74
C MET A 39 1.22 -19.48 -0.81
N ILE A 40 1.39 -18.56 -1.77
CA ILE A 40 0.47 -17.44 -2.01
C ILE A 40 -0.39 -17.79 -3.22
N ILE A 41 -1.70 -17.55 -3.10
CA ILE A 41 -2.64 -17.55 -4.21
C ILE A 41 -2.66 -16.13 -4.79
N ASP A 42 -1.96 -15.92 -5.90
CA ASP A 42 -1.72 -14.62 -6.54
C ASP A 42 -3.03 -13.83 -6.77
N GLU A 43 -4.11 -14.52 -7.18
CA GLU A 43 -5.40 -13.89 -7.46
C GLU A 43 -6.11 -13.36 -6.20
N LEU A 44 -5.72 -13.80 -5.00
CA LEU A 44 -6.27 -13.32 -3.72
C LEU A 44 -5.34 -12.34 -3.00
N CYS A 45 -4.06 -12.31 -3.33
CA CYS A 45 -3.09 -11.46 -2.66
C CYS A 45 -3.29 -9.98 -3.03
N ILE A 46 -3.42 -9.14 -2.00
CA ILE A 46 -3.51 -7.68 -2.10
C ILE A 46 -2.19 -6.97 -1.78
N ASP A 47 -1.11 -7.73 -1.53
CA ASP A 47 0.24 -7.23 -1.22
C ASP A 47 0.31 -6.31 0.01
N CYS A 48 -0.56 -6.53 1.00
CA CYS A 48 -0.62 -5.71 2.22
C CYS A 48 0.60 -5.87 3.15
N GLY A 49 1.30 -7.01 3.07
CA GLY A 49 2.46 -7.30 3.91
C GLY A 49 2.14 -7.79 5.32
N GLU A 50 0.90 -8.12 5.68
CA GLU A 50 0.59 -8.67 7.02
C GLU A 50 1.33 -10.00 7.28
N CYS A 51 1.49 -10.83 6.25
CA CYS A 51 2.29 -12.05 6.32
C CYS A 51 3.79 -11.79 6.56
N LEU A 52 4.31 -10.63 6.10
CA LEU A 52 5.69 -10.22 6.34
C LEU A 52 5.92 -9.90 7.82
N ARG A 53 4.95 -9.23 8.47
CA ARG A 53 5.05 -8.83 9.89
C ARG A 53 5.10 -10.00 10.86
N VAL A 54 4.36 -11.07 10.56
CA VAL A 54 4.14 -12.18 11.51
C VAL A 54 5.07 -13.36 11.31
N CYS A 55 5.92 -13.34 10.28
CA CYS A 55 6.82 -14.45 9.98
C CYS A 55 8.03 -14.43 10.94
N PRO A 56 8.19 -15.42 11.84
CA PRO A 56 9.30 -15.40 12.80
C PRO A 56 10.60 -16.01 12.24
N TYR A 57 10.61 -16.41 10.96
CA TYR A 57 11.72 -17.11 10.30
C TYR A 57 12.30 -16.33 9.11
N ASP A 58 11.88 -15.08 8.91
CA ASP A 58 12.26 -14.25 7.75
C ASP A 58 12.08 -14.97 6.40
N ALA A 59 11.08 -15.84 6.34
CA ALA A 59 10.75 -16.59 5.13
C ALA A 59 9.92 -15.74 4.16
N VAL A 60 9.12 -14.81 4.68
CA VAL A 60 8.36 -13.84 3.88
C VAL A 60 9.23 -12.58 3.72
N HIS A 61 9.36 -12.08 2.50
CA HIS A 61 10.13 -10.88 2.20
C HIS A 61 9.44 -10.04 1.11
N SER A 62 9.82 -8.76 1.03
CA SER A 62 9.33 -7.84 -0.01
C SER A 62 10.43 -7.59 -1.04
N HIS A 63 10.07 -7.55 -2.33
CA HIS A 63 10.96 -7.10 -3.40
C HIS A 63 10.74 -5.60 -3.66
N THR A 64 11.73 -4.81 -3.31
CA THR A 64 11.85 -3.37 -3.59
C THR A 64 13.03 -3.13 -4.52
N THR A 65 13.10 -1.94 -5.11
CA THR A 65 14.28 -1.52 -5.85
C THR A 65 15.49 -1.59 -4.91
N SER A 66 16.55 -2.26 -5.35
CA SER A 66 17.80 -2.29 -4.59
C SER A 66 18.56 -0.98 -4.78
N PHE A 67 19.39 -0.61 -3.81
CA PHE A 67 20.23 0.57 -3.94
C PHE A 67 21.22 0.47 -5.13
N ALA A 68 21.74 -0.74 -5.40
CA ALA A 68 22.62 -1.00 -6.53
C ALA A 68 21.91 -0.84 -7.90
N ALA A 69 20.59 -1.07 -7.96
CA ALA A 69 19.84 -0.87 -9.20
C ALA A 69 19.79 0.61 -9.64
N LEU A 70 20.14 1.54 -8.75
CA LEU A 70 20.19 2.96 -9.08
C LEU A 70 21.31 3.32 -10.05
N ASP A 71 22.36 2.49 -10.15
CA ASP A 71 23.49 2.72 -11.05
C ASP A 71 23.13 2.61 -12.54
N ALA A 72 21.90 2.17 -12.85
CA ALA A 72 21.34 2.21 -14.20
C ALA A 72 20.96 3.62 -14.66
N PHE A 73 20.86 4.60 -13.74
CA PHE A 73 20.44 5.97 -14.02
C PHE A 73 21.61 6.94 -13.92
N ASP A 74 21.61 7.91 -14.85
CA ASP A 74 22.62 8.96 -14.93
C ASP A 74 22.30 10.12 -13.97
N TYR A 75 21.02 10.30 -13.62
CA TYR A 75 20.54 11.28 -12.63
C TYR A 75 19.48 10.66 -11.71
N LYS A 76 19.69 10.71 -10.40
CA LYS A 76 18.91 9.95 -9.39
C LYS A 76 18.10 10.90 -8.53
N VAL A 77 16.78 10.76 -8.55
CA VAL A 77 15.84 11.57 -7.77
C VAL A 77 15.17 10.72 -6.70
N ALA A 78 15.27 11.15 -5.43
CA ALA A 78 14.50 10.55 -4.35
C ALA A 78 13.23 11.37 -4.05
N ILE A 79 12.09 10.68 -3.94
CA ILE A 79 10.84 11.22 -3.41
C ILE A 79 10.55 10.50 -2.09
N PRO A 80 11.02 11.01 -0.93
CA PRO A 80 10.73 10.38 0.35
C PRO A 80 9.25 10.48 0.71
N SER A 81 8.67 9.37 1.19
CA SER A 81 7.41 9.43 1.92
C SER A 81 7.57 10.28 3.17
N THR A 82 6.57 11.08 3.53
CA THR A 82 6.53 11.86 4.78
C THR A 82 6.65 10.97 6.03
N VAL A 83 6.33 9.68 5.93
CA VAL A 83 6.54 8.67 6.99
C VAL A 83 8.02 8.56 7.38
N LEU A 84 8.94 8.78 6.44
CA LEU A 84 10.39 8.69 6.67
C LEU A 84 10.85 9.61 7.81
N TYR A 85 10.23 10.78 7.95
CA TYR A 85 10.59 11.76 8.96
C TYR A 85 10.25 11.33 10.39
N GLY A 86 9.36 10.35 10.57
CA GLY A 86 9.07 9.75 11.87
C GLY A 86 10.05 8.64 12.29
N GLN A 87 10.92 8.18 11.38
CA GLN A 87 11.70 6.94 11.57
C GLN A 87 13.01 7.17 12.34
N PHE A 88 13.46 8.41 12.47
CA PHE A 88 14.71 8.77 13.13
C PHE A 88 14.44 9.40 14.50
N GLY A 89 15.47 9.48 15.34
CA GLY A 89 15.37 10.04 16.70
C GLY A 89 14.79 11.47 16.70
N GLY A 90 14.13 11.85 17.79
CA GLY A 90 13.35 13.11 17.86
C GLY A 90 14.16 14.42 17.74
N THR A 91 15.49 14.34 17.73
CA THR A 91 16.38 15.48 17.48
C THR A 91 16.72 15.66 16.01
N VAL A 92 16.40 14.68 15.15
CA VAL A 92 16.73 14.71 13.72
C VAL A 92 15.64 15.46 12.96
N LEU A 93 16.02 16.52 12.27
CA LEU A 93 15.11 17.34 11.47
C LEU A 93 14.88 16.72 10.08
N PRO A 94 13.70 16.95 9.46
CA PRO A 94 13.44 16.51 8.08
C PRO A 94 14.50 16.97 7.07
N THR A 95 15.02 18.20 7.18
CA THR A 95 16.08 18.74 6.31
C THR A 95 17.39 17.96 6.41
N GLU A 96 17.72 17.43 7.59
CA GLU A 96 18.90 16.59 7.78
C GLU A 96 18.73 15.23 7.08
N ILE A 97 17.53 14.66 7.10
CA ILE A 97 17.19 13.43 6.39
C ILE A 97 17.28 13.64 4.88
N LEU A 98 16.73 14.75 4.37
CA LEU A 98 16.85 15.12 2.95
C LEU A 98 18.31 15.30 2.53
N SER A 99 19.12 15.95 3.36
CA SER A 99 20.56 16.12 3.12
C SER A 99 21.32 14.79 3.15
N ALA A 100 20.96 13.89 4.07
CA ALA A 100 21.53 12.55 4.13
C ALA A 100 21.22 11.74 2.87
N LEU A 101 20.00 11.84 2.31
CA LEU A 101 19.66 11.21 1.03
C LEU A 101 20.56 11.70 -0.11
N ARG A 102 20.88 12.99 -0.17
CA ARG A 102 21.85 13.51 -1.16
C ARG A 102 23.24 12.91 -0.98
N ARG A 103 23.73 12.89 0.26
CA ARG A 103 25.07 12.36 0.60
C ARG A 103 25.25 10.87 0.29
N ILE A 104 24.18 10.07 0.34
CA ILE A 104 24.28 8.64 0.04
C ILE A 104 24.21 8.32 -1.45
N GLY A 105 23.94 9.31 -2.32
CA GLY A 105 24.06 9.14 -3.78
C GLY A 105 22.83 9.51 -4.60
N PHE A 106 21.86 10.28 -4.07
CA PHE A 106 20.82 10.91 -4.88
C PHE A 106 21.25 12.32 -5.30
N ASP A 107 21.07 12.66 -6.58
CA ASP A 107 21.40 13.98 -7.12
C ASP A 107 20.35 15.02 -6.70
N GLU A 108 19.08 14.62 -6.62
CA GLU A 108 17.99 15.48 -6.18
C GLU A 108 17.08 14.76 -5.16
N VAL A 109 16.57 15.51 -4.20
CA VAL A 109 15.61 14.99 -3.22
C VAL A 109 14.43 15.94 -3.12
N TYR A 110 13.25 15.42 -3.51
CA TYR A 110 12.03 16.19 -3.59
C TYR A 110 11.08 15.84 -2.44
N ASP A 111 10.93 16.76 -1.49
CA ASP A 111 10.00 16.59 -0.38
C ASP A 111 8.54 16.47 -0.89
N LEU A 112 7.83 15.48 -0.36
CA LEU A 112 6.48 15.15 -0.81
C LEU A 112 5.39 15.98 -0.10
N SER A 113 5.70 16.68 0.99
CA SER A 113 4.68 17.29 1.85
C SER A 113 3.85 18.36 1.13
N SER A 114 4.48 19.19 0.29
CA SER A 114 3.77 20.21 -0.49
C SER A 114 2.81 19.60 -1.52
N ILE A 115 3.18 18.47 -2.14
CA ILE A 115 2.31 17.77 -3.09
C ILE A 115 1.15 17.06 -2.38
N CYS A 116 1.34 16.58 -1.16
CA CYS A 116 0.24 16.09 -0.33
C CYS A 116 -0.80 17.20 -0.05
N GLU A 117 -0.35 18.41 0.29
CA GLU A 117 -1.27 19.54 0.48
C GLU A 117 -1.95 19.98 -0.81
N LEU A 118 -1.21 20.02 -1.93
CA LEU A 118 -1.78 20.25 -3.26
C LEU A 118 -2.87 19.22 -3.57
N ASN A 119 -2.64 17.95 -3.22
CA ASN A 119 -3.62 16.89 -3.40
C ASN A 119 -4.87 17.15 -2.54
N CYS A 120 -4.74 17.46 -1.25
CA CYS A 120 -5.89 17.83 -0.40
C CYS A 120 -6.73 18.95 -1.03
N ALA A 121 -6.09 20.01 -1.51
CA ALA A 121 -6.78 21.14 -2.13
C ALA A 121 -7.50 20.72 -3.44
N ALA A 122 -6.88 19.86 -4.25
CA ALA A 122 -7.52 19.32 -5.45
C ALA A 122 -8.69 18.37 -5.12
N VAL A 123 -8.60 17.60 -4.02
CA VAL A 123 -9.71 16.78 -3.52
C VAL A 123 -10.88 17.67 -3.10
N GLU A 124 -10.62 18.76 -2.37
CA GLU A 124 -11.66 19.71 -1.96
C GLU A 124 -12.36 20.32 -3.19
N GLU A 125 -11.60 20.74 -4.20
CA GLU A 125 -12.15 21.25 -5.46
C GLU A 125 -13.01 20.21 -6.19
N TYR A 126 -12.53 18.98 -6.29
CA TYR A 126 -13.28 17.88 -6.90
C TYR A 126 -14.59 17.58 -6.15
N LEU A 127 -14.57 17.53 -4.81
CA LEU A 127 -15.76 17.28 -3.99
C LEU A 127 -16.80 18.41 -4.09
N ASN A 128 -16.36 19.66 -4.28
CA ASN A 128 -17.25 20.81 -4.50
C ASN A 128 -17.97 20.73 -5.86
N GLU A 129 -17.33 20.15 -6.87
CA GLU A 129 -17.91 19.99 -8.21
C GLU A 129 -18.73 18.71 -8.37
N HIS A 130 -18.48 17.69 -7.55
CA HIS A 130 -19.07 16.36 -7.70
C HIS A 130 -19.87 15.93 -6.47
N ALA A 131 -21.20 16.00 -6.57
CA ALA A 131 -22.08 15.60 -5.49
C ALA A 131 -22.19 14.06 -5.29
N ARG A 132 -21.85 13.26 -6.31
CA ARG A 132 -22.00 11.79 -6.33
C ARG A 132 -20.86 11.13 -7.13
N PRO A 133 -20.56 9.84 -6.90
CA PRO A 133 -21.12 8.98 -5.84
C PRO A 133 -20.65 9.37 -4.43
N ARG A 134 -21.33 8.87 -3.38
CA ARG A 134 -20.92 9.12 -1.98
C ARG A 134 -20.89 7.82 -1.16
N PRO A 135 -19.91 7.64 -0.27
CA PRO A 135 -18.69 8.47 -0.15
C PRO A 135 -17.73 8.22 -1.33
N PHE A 136 -16.96 9.24 -1.72
CA PHE A 136 -15.74 9.01 -2.49
C PHE A 136 -14.71 8.31 -1.60
N ILE A 137 -13.89 7.42 -2.15
CA ILE A 137 -12.88 6.66 -1.41
C ILE A 137 -11.50 7.09 -1.89
N THR A 138 -10.60 7.44 -0.98
CA THR A 138 -9.25 7.89 -1.35
C THR A 138 -8.46 6.81 -2.11
N SER A 139 -7.63 7.23 -3.05
CA SER A 139 -6.86 6.36 -3.97
C SER A 139 -5.40 6.13 -3.54
N THR A 140 -4.96 6.81 -2.47
CA THR A 140 -3.54 6.89 -2.08
C THR A 140 -2.96 5.55 -1.65
N CYS A 141 -3.76 4.73 -0.96
CA CYS A 141 -3.36 3.39 -0.51
C CYS A 141 -3.54 2.36 -1.64
N PRO A 142 -2.47 1.85 -2.26
CA PRO A 142 -2.59 0.89 -3.38
C PRO A 142 -3.24 -0.44 -2.96
N VAL A 143 -3.14 -0.79 -1.67
CA VAL A 143 -3.79 -1.98 -1.13
C VAL A 143 -5.31 -1.81 -1.09
N VAL A 144 -5.81 -0.62 -0.73
CA VAL A 144 -7.25 -0.33 -0.74
C VAL A 144 -7.80 -0.39 -2.15
N VAL A 145 -7.10 0.19 -3.12
CA VAL A 145 -7.46 0.08 -4.54
C VAL A 145 -7.57 -1.39 -4.95
N ARG A 146 -6.58 -2.23 -4.61
CA ARG A 146 -6.63 -3.68 -4.90
C ARG A 146 -7.74 -4.42 -4.16
N ILE A 147 -8.03 -4.07 -2.91
CA ILE A 147 -9.16 -4.62 -2.15
C ILE A 147 -10.46 -4.31 -2.89
N ILE A 148 -10.68 -3.05 -3.28
CA ILE A 148 -11.88 -2.63 -4.01
C ILE A 148 -11.98 -3.37 -5.34
N GLN A 149 -10.93 -3.39 -6.14
CA GLN A 149 -10.94 -4.07 -7.45
C GLN A 149 -11.28 -5.56 -7.36
N ARG A 150 -10.89 -6.25 -6.28
CA ARG A 150 -11.02 -7.72 -6.14
C ARG A 150 -12.21 -8.17 -5.31
N HIS A 151 -12.57 -7.40 -4.29
CA HIS A 151 -13.57 -7.79 -3.29
C HIS A 151 -14.82 -6.92 -3.32
N TYR A 152 -14.72 -5.67 -3.79
CA TYR A 152 -15.83 -4.70 -3.86
C TYR A 152 -15.92 -4.08 -5.25
N PRO A 153 -16.07 -4.88 -6.33
CA PRO A 153 -15.97 -4.39 -7.70
C PRO A 153 -17.01 -3.30 -8.02
N THR A 154 -18.15 -3.29 -7.33
CA THR A 154 -19.19 -2.26 -7.43
C THR A 154 -18.70 -0.88 -6.96
N LEU A 155 -17.72 -0.83 -6.07
CA LEU A 155 -17.14 0.40 -5.51
C LEU A 155 -15.99 0.97 -6.34
N CYS A 156 -15.59 0.34 -7.46
CA CYS A 156 -14.52 0.87 -8.30
C CYS A 156 -14.82 2.30 -8.79
N GLY A 157 -16.08 2.60 -9.09
CA GLY A 157 -16.53 3.94 -9.50
C GLY A 157 -16.57 4.97 -8.36
N GLN A 158 -16.37 4.56 -7.11
CA GLN A 158 -16.27 5.44 -5.95
C GLN A 158 -14.83 5.81 -5.59
N ILE A 159 -13.82 5.22 -6.24
CA ILE A 159 -12.42 5.61 -6.04
C ILE A 159 -12.24 7.02 -6.60
N LEU A 160 -11.73 7.92 -5.75
CA LEU A 160 -11.46 9.31 -6.10
C LEU A 160 -10.48 9.39 -7.29
N PRO A 161 -10.84 10.03 -8.41
CA PRO A 161 -10.06 10.00 -9.65
C PRO A 161 -8.90 11.02 -9.66
N ILE A 162 -8.21 11.15 -8.53
CA ILE A 162 -7.02 12.00 -8.36
C ILE A 162 -5.84 11.10 -8.07
N GLU A 163 -4.75 11.27 -8.82
CA GLU A 163 -3.52 10.49 -8.69
C GLU A 163 -2.87 10.68 -7.31
N PRO A 164 -2.27 9.62 -6.72
CA PRO A 164 -1.58 9.75 -5.45
C PRO A 164 -0.43 10.76 -5.51
N PRO A 165 -0.11 11.48 -4.41
CA PRO A 165 0.93 12.51 -4.40
C PRO A 165 2.27 12.12 -5.02
N ARG A 166 2.73 10.88 -4.79
CA ARG A 166 3.98 10.34 -5.36
C ARG A 166 3.97 10.33 -6.91
N GLU A 167 2.83 10.05 -7.53
CA GLU A 167 2.69 10.02 -9.00
C GLU A 167 2.60 11.46 -9.52
N ILE A 168 1.87 12.34 -8.84
CA ILE A 168 1.83 13.77 -9.17
C ILE A 168 3.25 14.37 -9.11
N ALA A 169 3.99 14.14 -8.03
CA ALA A 169 5.37 14.61 -7.88
C ALA A 169 6.27 14.08 -9.00
N ALA A 170 6.21 12.77 -9.27
CA ALA A 170 6.97 12.16 -10.36
C ALA A 170 6.60 12.74 -11.73
N LYS A 171 5.31 12.96 -12.02
CA LYS A 171 4.81 13.57 -13.26
C LYS A 171 5.33 15.00 -13.45
N ILE A 172 5.37 15.80 -12.37
CA ILE A 172 5.98 17.13 -12.37
C ILE A 172 7.47 17.03 -12.71
N LEU A 173 8.21 16.19 -11.98
CA LEU A 173 9.66 15.99 -12.16
C LEU A 173 10.00 15.52 -13.58
N ARG A 174 9.20 14.60 -14.15
CA ARG A 174 9.32 14.16 -15.55
C ARG A 174 9.10 15.26 -16.58
N THR A 175 8.33 16.28 -16.23
CA THR A 175 8.06 17.41 -17.12
C THR A 175 9.20 18.43 -17.10
N ILE A 176 9.83 18.63 -15.95
CA ILE A 176 10.82 19.69 -15.74
C ILE A 176 12.27 19.23 -15.93
N LEU A 177 12.66 18.09 -15.36
CA LEU A 177 14.06 17.70 -15.24
C LEU A 177 14.74 17.38 -16.58
N PRO A 178 14.11 16.66 -17.53
CA PRO A 178 14.75 16.37 -18.81
C PRO A 178 15.18 17.64 -19.56
N LYS A 179 14.34 18.69 -19.52
CA LYS A 179 14.61 19.98 -20.16
C LYS A 179 15.66 20.78 -19.42
N ALA A 180 15.59 20.80 -18.09
CA ALA A 180 16.51 21.54 -17.25
C ALA A 180 17.94 20.96 -17.29
N LEU A 181 18.05 19.63 -17.36
CA LEU A 181 19.33 18.92 -17.32
C LEU A 181 19.89 18.58 -18.70
N GLY A 182 19.06 18.61 -19.76
CA GLY A 182 19.47 18.14 -21.09
C GLY A 182 19.70 16.62 -21.15
N ILE A 183 19.10 15.86 -20.24
CA ILE A 183 19.26 14.39 -20.12
C ILE A 183 17.96 13.72 -20.61
N PRO A 184 18.04 12.60 -21.37
CA PRO A 184 16.85 11.85 -21.77
C PRO A 184 16.01 11.39 -20.56
N PRO A 185 14.66 11.42 -20.62
CA PRO A 185 13.82 11.05 -19.49
C PRO A 185 14.14 9.67 -18.89
N GLU A 186 14.42 8.68 -19.72
CA GLU A 186 14.75 7.30 -19.33
C GLU A 186 16.08 7.16 -18.55
N LYS A 187 16.95 8.18 -18.62
CA LYS A 187 18.21 8.23 -17.87
C LYS A 187 18.06 8.87 -16.49
N ILE A 188 16.89 9.43 -16.20
CA ILE A 188 16.55 9.99 -14.89
C ILE A 188 15.79 8.92 -14.11
N GLY A 189 16.36 8.48 -12.99
CA GLY A 189 15.75 7.52 -12.08
C GLY A 189 14.93 8.22 -11.00
N ILE A 190 13.60 8.13 -11.04
CA ILE A 190 12.71 8.70 -10.02
C ILE A 190 12.25 7.61 -9.07
N ILE A 191 12.73 7.68 -7.83
CA ILE A 191 12.65 6.61 -6.84
C ILE A 191 11.90 7.07 -5.60
N HIS A 192 10.85 6.34 -5.24
CA HIS A 192 10.10 6.63 -4.02
C HIS A 192 10.71 5.89 -2.81
N ILE A 193 10.95 6.59 -1.70
CA ILE A 193 11.33 5.92 -0.44
C ILE A 193 10.06 5.59 0.33
N THR A 194 9.78 4.30 0.51
CA THR A 194 8.42 3.82 0.81
C THR A 194 8.30 2.98 2.09
N PRO A 195 7.22 3.15 2.87
CA PRO A 195 6.87 2.27 4.00
C PRO A 195 6.10 1.00 3.55
N CYS A 196 5.77 0.86 2.25
CA CYS A 196 4.76 -0.10 1.79
C CYS A 196 5.24 -0.94 0.58
N PRO A 197 5.12 -2.28 0.64
CA PRO A 197 5.52 -3.17 -0.45
C PRO A 197 4.62 -3.01 -1.68
N ALA A 198 3.33 -2.74 -1.47
CA ALA A 198 2.37 -2.56 -2.55
C ALA A 198 2.65 -1.32 -3.42
N LYS A 199 3.54 -0.42 -3.02
CA LYS A 199 3.97 0.69 -3.90
C LYS A 199 4.75 0.18 -5.12
N MET A 200 5.56 -0.87 -4.97
CA MET A 200 6.20 -1.54 -6.10
C MET A 200 5.17 -2.15 -7.05
N VAL A 201 4.08 -2.70 -6.51
CA VAL A 201 2.97 -3.22 -7.32
C VAL A 201 2.30 -2.11 -8.11
N SER A 202 1.97 -0.98 -7.48
CA SER A 202 1.35 0.15 -8.19
C SER A 202 2.28 0.83 -9.20
N ILE A 203 3.60 0.70 -9.06
CA ILE A 203 4.57 1.23 -10.03
C ILE A 203 4.69 0.30 -11.24
N ASN A 204 4.80 -1.01 -11.02
CA ASN A 204 4.97 -2.00 -12.09
C ASN A 204 3.66 -2.42 -12.77
N SER A 205 2.54 -2.27 -12.10
CA SER A 205 1.20 -2.63 -12.58
C SER A 205 0.17 -1.63 -12.04
N PRO A 206 0.23 -0.35 -12.45
CA PRO A 206 -0.70 0.68 -12.01
C PRO A 206 -2.14 0.34 -12.37
N ALA A 207 -3.07 0.69 -11.46
CA ALA A 207 -4.51 0.45 -11.67
C ALA A 207 -5.21 1.58 -12.44
N THR A 208 -4.60 2.77 -12.49
CA THR A 208 -5.22 4.03 -12.94
C THR A 208 -4.40 4.78 -13.99
N LEU A 209 -3.17 4.33 -14.24
CA LEU A 209 -2.23 4.88 -15.21
C LEU A 209 -1.88 3.83 -16.26
N ASN A 210 -1.57 4.26 -17.47
CA ASN A 210 -1.01 3.36 -18.48
C ASN A 210 0.41 2.91 -18.11
N LYS A 211 1.19 3.82 -17.50
CA LYS A 211 2.55 3.58 -17.00
C LYS A 211 2.81 4.53 -15.83
N SER A 212 3.41 4.04 -14.75
CA SER A 212 3.84 4.89 -13.64
C SER A 212 4.92 5.89 -14.08
N TYR A 213 4.92 7.07 -13.48
CA TYR A 213 5.97 8.08 -13.71
C TYR A 213 7.24 7.80 -12.89
N LEU A 214 7.16 6.88 -11.91
CA LEU A 214 8.28 6.41 -11.11
C LEU A 214 8.97 5.20 -11.75
N ASP A 215 10.27 5.06 -11.50
CA ASP A 215 11.04 3.89 -11.95
C ASP A 215 11.18 2.81 -10.88
N GLY A 216 10.84 3.15 -9.62
CA GLY A 216 10.99 2.21 -8.53
C GLY A 216 10.66 2.78 -7.17
N ALA A 217 10.77 1.92 -6.16
CA ALA A 217 10.65 2.30 -4.77
C ALA A 217 11.63 1.50 -3.90
N ILE A 218 12.34 2.20 -3.03
CA ILE A 218 13.24 1.61 -2.04
C ILE A 218 12.52 1.61 -0.70
N SER A 219 12.61 0.49 0.03
CA SER A 219 11.98 0.41 1.34
C SER A 219 12.69 1.30 2.36
N ILE A 220 11.93 1.93 3.27
CA ILE A 220 12.50 2.69 4.38
C ILE A 220 13.49 1.81 5.16
N ARG A 221 13.10 0.57 5.48
CA ARG A 221 13.94 -0.40 6.20
C ARG A 221 15.28 -0.67 5.52
N ASP A 222 15.32 -0.79 4.20
CA ASP A 222 16.55 -1.18 3.49
C ASP A 222 17.52 -0.01 3.29
N ILE A 223 17.01 1.24 3.28
CA ILE A 223 17.84 2.45 3.13
C ILE A 223 18.19 3.12 4.46
N PHE A 224 17.47 2.76 5.54
CA PHE A 224 17.65 3.36 6.86
C PHE A 224 19.10 3.32 7.37
N PRO A 225 19.86 2.20 7.28
CA PRO A 225 21.25 2.17 7.75
C PRO A 225 22.16 3.18 7.05
N GLN A 226 21.97 3.39 5.75
CA GLN A 226 22.76 4.31 4.92
C GLN A 226 22.46 5.75 5.32
N ILE A 227 21.18 6.09 5.50
CA ILE A 227 20.77 7.42 5.98
C ILE A 227 21.33 7.67 7.39
N LEU A 228 21.19 6.71 8.31
CA LEU A 228 21.71 6.81 9.67
C LEU A 228 23.23 7.01 9.68
N GLY A 229 23.95 6.30 8.82
CA GLY A 229 25.40 6.48 8.65
C GLY A 229 25.77 7.87 8.13
N ALA A 230 25.00 8.43 7.21
CA ALA A 230 25.22 9.77 6.66
C ALA A 230 24.82 10.91 7.61
N LEU A 231 23.87 10.67 8.52
CA LEU A 231 23.49 11.61 9.59
C LEU A 231 24.63 11.75 10.62
N ARG A 232 25.24 10.64 11.06
CA ARG A 232 26.35 10.65 12.03
C ARG A 232 27.61 11.38 11.54
N LYS A 233 27.85 11.38 10.23
CA LYS A 233 29.01 12.05 9.61
C LYS A 233 28.81 13.57 9.41
N GLY A 234 27.63 14.10 9.77
CA GLY A 234 27.19 15.44 9.41
C GLY A 234 27.42 16.54 10.44
N GLU A 235 28.17 16.29 11.53
CA GLU A 235 28.30 17.22 12.66
C GLU A 235 28.90 18.59 12.30
N GLU A 236 29.69 18.71 11.23
CA GLU A 236 30.26 20.00 10.77
C GLU A 236 29.28 20.85 9.93
N ASP A 237 28.24 20.25 9.33
CA ASP A 237 27.30 20.93 8.42
C ASP A 237 26.09 21.54 9.15
N ALA A 238 25.84 21.13 10.40
CA ALA A 238 24.70 21.57 11.19
C ALA A 238 24.74 23.07 11.55
N LEU A 239 25.95 23.63 11.74
CA LEU A 239 26.14 25.04 12.12
C LEU A 239 25.82 26.00 10.97
N MET A 240 26.12 25.62 9.73
CA MET A 240 25.94 26.47 8.55
C MET A 240 24.49 26.49 8.03
N ARG A 241 23.69 25.45 8.31
CA ARG A 241 22.30 25.36 7.84
C ARG A 241 21.30 26.22 8.61
N HIS A 242 21.58 26.57 9.88
CA HIS A 242 20.76 27.54 10.61
C HIS A 242 20.77 28.95 9.97
N LEU A 243 21.71 29.21 9.06
CA LEU A 243 21.88 30.49 8.36
C LEU A 243 21.15 30.54 7.01
N PHE A 244 20.63 29.41 6.51
CA PHE A 244 19.86 29.35 5.26
C PHE A 244 18.44 28.86 5.56
N PRO A 245 17.38 29.61 5.22
CA PRO A 245 16.01 29.13 5.41
C PRO A 245 15.73 28.02 4.38
N GLU A 246 15.93 26.77 4.79
CA GLU A 246 15.81 25.58 3.96
C GLU A 246 14.36 25.04 3.96
N THR A 247 13.87 24.73 2.76
CA THR A 247 12.67 23.93 2.43
C THR A 247 11.44 24.16 3.32
N GLN A 248 10.47 24.92 2.82
CA GLN A 248 9.19 25.08 3.50
C GLN A 248 8.39 23.77 3.45
N PHE A 249 8.17 23.15 4.60
CA PHE A 249 7.34 21.94 4.73
C PHE A 249 5.88 22.30 4.96
N SER A 250 4.98 21.49 4.41
CA SER A 250 3.55 21.59 4.69
C SER A 250 3.19 20.84 5.96
N GLY A 251 2.59 21.50 6.96
CA GLY A 251 2.03 20.82 8.13
C GLY A 251 0.88 19.89 7.78
N VAL A 252 0.02 20.30 6.82
CA VAL A 252 -1.03 19.44 6.23
C VAL A 252 -0.38 18.22 5.59
N GLY A 253 0.62 18.43 4.74
CA GLY A 253 1.32 17.35 4.04
C GLY A 253 2.05 16.36 4.95
N MET A 254 2.68 16.84 6.03
CA MET A 254 3.32 15.99 7.04
C MET A 254 2.32 15.02 7.68
N GLY A 255 1.09 15.50 7.89
CA GLY A 255 -0.01 14.74 8.48
C GLY A 255 -0.42 13.50 7.68
N TRP A 256 -0.18 13.45 6.37
CA TRP A 256 -0.50 12.31 5.48
C TRP A 256 0.18 11.00 5.86
N SER A 257 1.19 11.04 6.72
CA SER A 257 1.80 9.84 7.29
C SER A 257 0.83 9.05 8.19
N LEU A 258 -0.20 9.73 8.71
CA LEU A 258 -1.13 9.24 9.71
C LEU A 258 -2.54 9.06 9.12
N SER A 259 -3.33 8.19 9.73
CA SER A 259 -4.77 8.09 9.47
C SER A 259 -5.46 9.42 9.80
N GLY A 260 -6.32 9.89 8.88
CA GLY A 260 -6.97 11.20 8.94
C GLY A 260 -6.10 12.32 8.35
N GLY A 261 -4.93 12.00 7.80
CA GLY A 261 -4.00 12.96 7.22
C GLY A 261 -4.47 13.49 5.87
N GLU A 262 -5.04 12.63 5.03
CA GLU A 262 -5.52 13.00 3.68
C GLU A 262 -6.73 13.94 3.75
N THR A 263 -7.51 13.82 4.81
CA THR A 263 -8.74 14.57 5.04
C THR A 263 -8.56 15.79 5.94
N ARG A 264 -7.39 15.93 6.60
CA ARG A 264 -7.07 17.03 7.54
C ARG A 264 -7.19 18.41 6.90
N GLY A 265 -6.84 18.53 5.62
CA GLY A 265 -6.87 19.80 4.89
C GLY A 265 -8.25 20.22 4.38
N LEU A 266 -9.27 19.37 4.49
CA LEU A 266 -10.62 19.65 3.98
C LEU A 266 -11.40 20.52 4.96
N LYS A 267 -12.13 21.53 4.46
CA LYS A 267 -12.82 22.51 5.33
C LYS A 267 -14.31 22.22 5.49
N ASN A 268 -15.00 21.89 4.40
CA ASN A 268 -16.46 21.87 4.35
C ASN A 268 -17.04 20.49 3.99
N HIS A 269 -16.30 19.41 4.26
CA HIS A 269 -16.70 18.06 3.90
C HIS A 269 -16.78 17.13 5.11
N ARG A 270 -17.83 16.30 5.14
CA ARG A 270 -17.96 15.21 6.10
C ARG A 270 -17.00 14.09 5.71
N ALA A 271 -15.82 14.12 6.30
CA ALA A 271 -14.78 13.12 6.10
C ALA A 271 -14.77 12.09 7.22
N VAL A 272 -14.53 10.82 6.87
CA VAL A 272 -14.23 9.76 7.82
C VAL A 272 -12.91 9.11 7.43
N ALA A 273 -12.06 8.82 8.40
CA ALA A 273 -10.81 8.09 8.20
C ALA A 273 -10.86 6.75 8.92
N VAL A 274 -10.48 5.69 8.20
CA VAL A 274 -10.35 4.34 8.72
C VAL A 274 -8.95 3.81 8.45
N SER A 275 -8.38 3.15 9.46
CA SER A 275 -7.07 2.52 9.37
C SER A 275 -7.11 1.09 9.90
N GLY A 276 -6.27 0.22 9.33
CA GLY A 276 -6.27 -1.21 9.62
C GLY A 276 -7.14 -1.99 8.64
N VAL A 277 -6.61 -3.12 8.15
CA VAL A 277 -7.24 -3.88 7.06
C VAL A 277 -8.62 -4.43 7.43
N VAL A 278 -8.81 -4.89 8.67
CA VAL A 278 -10.09 -5.46 9.14
C VAL A 278 -11.16 -4.37 9.18
N ASP A 279 -10.85 -3.22 9.80
CA ASP A 279 -11.79 -2.11 9.90
C ASP A 279 -12.07 -1.48 8.54
N THR A 280 -11.06 -1.38 7.67
CA THR A 280 -11.23 -0.91 6.30
C THR A 280 -12.22 -1.79 5.53
N MET A 281 -12.05 -3.11 5.56
CA MET A 281 -12.98 -4.03 4.88
C MET A 281 -14.39 -3.94 5.47
N ARG A 282 -14.51 -3.86 6.80
CA ARG A 282 -15.80 -3.68 7.48
C ARG A 282 -16.51 -2.40 7.04
N VAL A 283 -15.78 -1.29 6.90
CA VAL A 283 -16.37 -0.02 6.43
C VAL A 283 -16.73 -0.13 4.94
N LEU A 284 -15.90 -0.77 4.11
CA LEU A 284 -16.24 -1.03 2.70
C LEU A 284 -17.50 -1.88 2.54
N ASP A 285 -17.73 -2.88 3.40
CA ASP A 285 -19.00 -3.64 3.43
C ASP A 285 -20.20 -2.71 3.68
N GLN A 286 -20.06 -1.73 4.58
CA GLN A 286 -21.11 -0.74 4.87
C GLN A 286 -21.34 0.22 3.71
N VAL A 287 -20.27 0.61 3.00
CA VAL A 287 -20.37 1.43 1.79
C VAL A 287 -21.10 0.68 0.68
N GLU A 288 -20.72 -0.57 0.40
CA GLU A 288 -21.39 -1.42 -0.61
C GLU A 288 -22.86 -1.69 -0.24
N GLY A 289 -23.16 -1.83 1.06
CA GLY A 289 -24.51 -1.92 1.57
C GLY A 289 -25.33 -0.62 1.56
N GLY A 290 -24.75 0.51 1.13
CA GLY A 290 -25.45 1.79 1.03
C GLY A 290 -25.67 2.51 2.37
N LEU A 291 -24.95 2.16 3.43
CA LEU A 291 -25.17 2.66 4.79
C LEU A 291 -24.48 4.01 5.09
N LEU A 292 -23.52 4.43 4.26
CA LEU A 292 -22.63 5.58 4.51
C LEU A 292 -22.80 6.73 3.50
N GLN A 293 -24.00 6.89 2.96
CA GLN A 293 -24.30 7.84 1.87
C GLN A 293 -24.24 9.32 2.28
N ASP A 294 -24.17 9.60 3.58
CA ASP A 294 -24.12 10.93 4.17
C ASP A 294 -22.68 11.42 4.46
N ILE A 295 -21.68 10.58 4.18
CA ILE A 295 -20.25 10.89 4.20
C ILE A 295 -19.83 11.35 2.80
N ASP A 296 -19.05 12.44 2.72
CA ASP A 296 -18.57 12.98 1.45
C ASP A 296 -17.35 12.19 0.94
N ILE A 297 -16.41 11.94 1.84
CA ILE A 297 -15.16 11.25 1.54
C ILE A 297 -14.75 10.30 2.66
N LEU A 298 -14.26 9.14 2.26
CA LEU A 298 -13.74 8.09 3.13
C LEU A 298 -12.25 7.89 2.82
N GLU A 299 -11.41 8.26 3.79
CA GLU A 299 -9.99 7.95 3.77
C GLU A 299 -9.76 6.54 4.29
N CYS A 300 -9.29 5.65 3.41
CA CYS A 300 -9.07 4.25 3.74
C CYS A 300 -7.58 3.92 3.71
N THR A 301 -7.07 3.33 4.81
CA THR A 301 -5.70 2.80 4.87
C THR A 301 -5.70 1.42 5.55
N VAL A 302 -4.88 0.48 5.06
CA VAL A 302 -4.87 -0.89 5.62
C VAL A 302 -3.92 -1.08 6.80
N CYS A 303 -2.99 -0.15 7.01
CA CYS A 303 -2.04 -0.22 8.10
C CYS A 303 -2.61 0.49 9.34
N PRO A 304 -2.45 -0.04 10.56
CA PRO A 304 -2.89 0.63 11.78
C PRO A 304 -2.23 2.01 11.92
N ASP A 305 -2.98 3.02 12.37
CA ASP A 305 -2.51 4.41 12.51
C ASP A 305 -2.14 5.12 11.19
N GLY A 306 -2.38 4.49 10.03
CA GLY A 306 -2.05 5.04 8.71
C GLY A 306 -0.74 4.48 8.15
N CYS A 307 -0.10 5.22 7.24
CA CYS A 307 1.10 4.75 6.57
C CYS A 307 2.30 4.57 7.49
N VAL A 308 2.34 5.24 8.67
CA VAL A 308 3.32 5.05 9.77
C VAL A 308 3.20 3.70 10.49
N GLY A 309 2.15 2.96 10.21
CA GLY A 309 2.02 1.59 10.65
C GLY A 309 2.58 0.61 9.64
N GLY A 310 3.22 1.02 8.55
CA GLY A 310 3.63 0.20 7.41
C GLY A 310 4.60 -0.94 7.76
N PRO A 311 4.65 -2.01 6.94
CA PRO A 311 5.48 -3.19 7.24
C PRO A 311 6.96 -3.03 6.83
N LEU A 312 7.32 -1.94 6.14
CA LEU A 312 8.71 -1.67 5.71
C LEU A 312 9.36 -0.53 6.50
N GLU A 313 8.92 -0.33 7.73
CA GLU A 313 9.43 0.67 8.66
C GLU A 313 10.46 0.07 9.62
N VAL A 314 11.15 0.95 10.37
CA VAL A 314 12.18 0.56 11.35
C VAL A 314 11.76 0.92 12.76
N GLU A 315 11.19 2.11 12.93
CA GLU A 315 10.81 2.60 14.25
C GLU A 315 9.49 1.98 14.73
N ASN A 316 9.31 1.95 16.04
CA ASN A 316 8.01 1.68 16.64
C ASN A 316 6.96 2.69 16.14
N ARG A 317 5.85 2.19 15.57
CA ARG A 317 4.78 3.03 15.01
C ARG A 317 4.25 4.10 15.96
N PHE A 318 4.20 3.84 17.27
CA PHE A 318 3.66 4.80 18.25
C PHE A 318 4.64 5.96 18.46
N LEU A 319 5.95 5.68 18.47
CA LEU A 319 6.99 6.70 18.56
C LEU A 319 7.06 7.50 17.24
N ALA A 320 7.04 6.82 16.11
CA ALA A 320 7.02 7.47 14.80
C ALA A 320 5.78 8.37 14.65
N LYS A 321 4.59 7.90 15.04
CA LYS A 321 3.37 8.71 15.10
C LYS A 321 3.53 9.95 15.98
N SER A 322 4.07 9.78 17.19
CA SER A 322 4.28 10.90 18.11
C SER A 322 5.21 11.96 17.51
N ARG A 323 6.27 11.55 16.80
CA ARG A 323 7.20 12.47 16.12
C ARG A 323 6.55 13.19 14.95
N ILE A 324 5.78 12.48 14.11
CA ILE A 324 5.04 13.12 13.02
C ILE A 324 4.08 14.18 13.58
N LEU A 325 3.37 13.91 14.66
CA LEU A 325 2.48 14.90 15.29
C LEU A 325 3.25 16.14 15.78
N GLN A 326 4.46 15.97 16.31
CA GLN A 326 5.33 17.10 16.68
C GLN A 326 5.77 17.90 15.44
N LEU A 327 6.12 17.23 14.34
CA LEU A 327 6.48 17.90 13.08
C LEU A 327 5.30 18.66 12.47
N VAL A 328 4.10 18.08 12.50
CA VAL A 328 2.86 18.76 12.06
C VAL A 328 2.61 20.01 12.90
N ALA A 329 2.73 19.91 14.23
CA ALA A 329 2.56 21.06 15.13
C ALA A 329 3.63 22.15 14.89
N ALA A 330 4.87 21.76 14.62
CA ALA A 330 5.97 22.69 14.36
C ALA A 330 5.86 23.40 13.00
N ALA A 331 5.40 22.69 11.96
CA ALA A 331 5.17 23.27 10.63
C ALA A 331 3.94 24.21 10.61
N GLY A 332 2.97 23.97 11.47
CA GLY A 332 1.74 24.75 11.59
C GLY A 332 0.79 24.57 10.40
N ASP A 333 -0.30 25.36 10.39
CA ASP A 333 -1.40 25.23 9.42
C ASP A 333 -1.28 26.22 8.25
N ARG A 334 -0.13 26.88 8.07
CA ARG A 334 0.06 27.82 6.96
C ARG A 334 0.18 27.04 5.66
N ALA A 335 -0.73 27.31 4.73
CA ALA A 335 -0.68 26.72 3.41
C ALA A 335 0.64 27.07 2.68
N VAL A 336 1.27 26.07 2.09
CA VAL A 336 2.52 26.24 1.31
C VAL A 336 2.30 26.15 -0.19
N VAL A 337 1.06 25.89 -0.62
CA VAL A 337 0.64 25.81 -2.03
C VAL A 337 -0.28 26.97 -2.39
N ASP A 338 -0.14 27.52 -3.60
CA ASP A 338 -1.05 28.56 -4.12
C ASP A 338 -2.33 27.90 -4.65
N PRO A 339 -3.52 28.21 -4.09
CA PRO A 339 -4.80 27.66 -4.57
C PRO A 339 -5.04 27.87 -6.07
N LYS A 340 -4.54 28.96 -6.66
CA LYS A 340 -4.69 29.23 -8.10
C LYS A 340 -3.92 28.24 -8.95
N ASP A 341 -2.75 27.80 -8.48
CA ASP A 341 -1.96 26.80 -9.17
C ASP A 341 -2.60 25.41 -9.06
N VAL A 342 -3.15 25.08 -7.88
CA VAL A 342 -3.91 23.84 -7.69
C VAL A 342 -5.09 23.77 -8.66
N SER A 343 -5.94 24.79 -8.67
CA SER A 343 -7.11 24.86 -9.55
C SER A 343 -6.73 24.79 -11.02
N ARG A 344 -5.65 25.46 -11.42
CA ARG A 344 -5.12 25.36 -12.80
C ARG A 344 -4.69 23.95 -13.16
N LEU A 345 -4.02 23.22 -12.26
CA LEU A 345 -3.59 21.85 -12.51
C LEU A 345 -4.77 20.88 -12.53
N TYR A 346 -5.73 21.07 -11.62
CA TYR A 346 -6.97 20.32 -11.54
C TYR A 346 -7.78 20.43 -12.85
N HIS A 347 -8.12 21.65 -13.28
CA HIS A 347 -8.90 21.87 -14.51
C HIS A 347 -8.17 21.49 -15.80
N LYS A 348 -6.83 21.36 -15.77
CA LYS A 348 -6.05 20.81 -16.89
C LYS A 348 -6.00 19.29 -16.90
N ASN A 349 -6.71 18.61 -16.01
CA ASN A 349 -6.64 17.15 -15.79
C ASN A 349 -5.20 16.66 -15.53
N PHE A 350 -4.33 17.53 -15.00
CA PHE A 350 -2.94 17.14 -14.74
C PHE A 350 -2.84 16.18 -13.55
N LEU A 351 -3.78 16.30 -12.59
CA LEU A 351 -3.85 15.51 -11.37
C LEU A 351 -4.70 14.25 -11.50
N SER A 352 -5.39 14.09 -12.62
CA SER A 352 -6.38 13.02 -12.84
C SER A 352 -5.73 11.71 -13.26
N PHE A 353 -6.46 10.61 -13.05
CA PHE A 353 -6.12 9.30 -13.60
C PHE A 353 -6.09 9.31 -15.14
N ASP A 354 -5.30 8.43 -15.75
CA ASP A 354 -5.39 8.18 -17.20
C ASP A 354 -6.69 7.43 -17.54
N HIS A 355 -7.09 6.51 -16.66
CA HIS A 355 -8.33 5.74 -16.75
C HIS A 355 -8.84 5.35 -15.36
N PRO A 356 -10.16 5.14 -15.17
CA PRO A 356 -10.68 4.70 -13.87
C PRO A 356 -10.12 3.34 -13.46
N ALA A 357 -10.05 3.10 -12.15
CA ALA A 357 -9.79 1.77 -11.63
C ALA A 357 -10.92 0.83 -12.05
N THR A 358 -10.59 -0.37 -12.53
CA THR A 358 -11.56 -1.35 -13.01
C THR A 358 -11.55 -2.63 -12.16
N PRO A 359 -12.69 -3.33 -12.05
CA PRO A 359 -12.75 -4.63 -11.39
C PRO A 359 -11.71 -5.60 -11.94
N VAL A 360 -11.05 -6.34 -11.05
CA VAL A 360 -10.20 -7.47 -11.41
C VAL A 360 -11.05 -8.73 -11.32
N GLU A 361 -11.29 -9.37 -12.47
CA GLU A 361 -12.09 -10.60 -12.52
C GLU A 361 -11.51 -11.68 -11.60
N SER A 362 -12.34 -12.13 -10.66
CA SER A 362 -12.01 -13.29 -9.84
C SER A 362 -11.97 -14.56 -10.71
N ARG A 363 -11.02 -15.47 -10.43
CA ARG A 363 -10.93 -16.72 -11.18
C ARG A 363 -12.13 -17.62 -10.83
N PRO A 364 -13.02 -17.92 -11.79
CA PRO A 364 -14.17 -18.74 -11.49
C PRO A 364 -13.73 -20.15 -11.10
N LEU A 365 -14.61 -20.89 -10.42
CA LEU A 365 -14.38 -22.29 -10.06
C LEU A 365 -14.12 -23.18 -11.29
N ASP A 366 -14.70 -22.79 -12.43
CA ASP A 366 -14.47 -23.37 -13.74
C ASP A 366 -14.72 -22.30 -14.82
N ARG A 367 -14.11 -22.45 -16.01
CA ARG A 367 -14.39 -21.55 -17.14
C ARG A 367 -15.77 -21.82 -17.74
N ASP A 368 -16.24 -23.05 -17.63
CA ASP A 368 -17.59 -23.46 -18.03
C ASP A 368 -18.60 -23.10 -16.91
N PRO A 369 -19.60 -22.25 -17.17
CA PRO A 369 -20.57 -21.82 -16.16
C PRO A 369 -21.34 -22.99 -15.50
N VAL A 370 -21.68 -24.04 -16.27
CA VAL A 370 -22.39 -25.20 -15.76
C VAL A 370 -21.49 -25.99 -14.81
N LYS A 371 -20.22 -26.18 -15.18
CA LYS A 371 -19.23 -26.83 -14.29
C LYS A 371 -18.94 -25.98 -13.06
N ALA A 372 -18.89 -24.66 -13.19
CA ALA A 372 -18.69 -23.73 -12.07
C ALA A 372 -19.83 -23.84 -11.06
N ILE A 373 -21.09 -23.87 -11.51
CA ILE A 373 -22.27 -24.07 -10.66
C ILE A 373 -22.21 -25.44 -9.97
N ARG A 374 -21.84 -26.51 -10.69
CA ARG A 374 -21.68 -27.85 -10.10
C ARG A 374 -20.60 -27.87 -9.02
N LYS A 375 -19.45 -27.23 -9.27
CA LYS A 375 -18.37 -27.09 -8.27
C LYS A 375 -18.81 -26.27 -7.07
N ALA A 376 -19.55 -25.18 -7.26
CA ALA A 376 -20.10 -24.37 -6.17
C ALA A 376 -21.03 -25.19 -5.28
N LYS A 377 -21.99 -25.92 -5.88
CA LYS A 377 -22.87 -26.83 -5.13
C LYS A 377 -22.10 -27.93 -4.39
N ARG A 378 -21.04 -28.48 -5.00
CA ARG A 378 -20.17 -29.47 -4.36
C ARG A 378 -19.39 -28.86 -3.17
N ARG A 379 -18.86 -27.65 -3.32
CA ARG A 379 -18.16 -26.91 -2.26
C ARG A 379 -19.07 -26.71 -1.05
N ASP A 380 -20.31 -26.29 -1.29
CA ASP A 380 -21.27 -26.02 -0.21
C ASP A 380 -21.64 -27.31 0.56
N ARG A 381 -21.75 -28.45 -0.13
CA ARG A 381 -21.91 -29.77 0.51
C ARG A 381 -20.70 -30.14 1.37
N ILE A 382 -19.48 -30.04 0.80
CA ILE A 382 -18.23 -30.34 1.53
C ILE A 382 -18.11 -29.44 2.77
N PHE A 383 -18.41 -28.15 2.63
CA PHE A 383 -18.38 -27.20 3.73
C PHE A 383 -19.39 -27.55 4.83
N ALA A 384 -20.56 -28.08 4.46
CA ALA A 384 -21.57 -28.50 5.43
C ALA A 384 -21.09 -29.68 6.31
N ASP A 385 -20.28 -30.58 5.73
CA ASP A 385 -19.71 -31.77 6.39
C ASP A 385 -18.44 -31.46 7.20
N LEU A 386 -17.79 -30.32 6.94
CA LEU A 386 -16.61 -29.89 7.68
C LEU A 386 -16.97 -29.32 9.06
N PRO A 387 -16.02 -29.29 10.03
CA PRO A 387 -16.27 -28.79 11.39
C PRO A 387 -16.63 -27.31 11.52
N ARG A 388 -16.53 -26.51 10.43
CA ARG A 388 -16.77 -25.05 10.39
C ARG A 388 -15.93 -24.27 11.40
N LYS A 389 -14.63 -24.60 11.46
CA LYS A 389 -13.63 -23.94 12.30
C LYS A 389 -12.58 -23.21 11.47
N ASP A 390 -11.99 -22.17 12.07
CA ASP A 390 -10.93 -21.34 11.49
C ASP A 390 -9.56 -21.70 12.11
N CYS A 391 -9.29 -23.00 12.23
CA CYS A 391 -8.15 -23.51 13.01
C CYS A 391 -6.81 -23.56 12.24
N GLY A 392 -6.81 -23.44 10.91
CA GLY A 392 -5.59 -23.48 10.11
C GLY A 392 -4.86 -24.84 9.97
N VAL A 393 -5.25 -25.88 10.72
CA VAL A 393 -4.45 -27.11 10.89
C VAL A 393 -4.21 -27.88 9.58
N CYS A 394 -5.18 -27.91 8.68
CA CYS A 394 -5.04 -28.54 7.36
C CYS A 394 -4.31 -27.67 6.33
N GLY A 395 -3.74 -26.53 6.76
CA GLY A 395 -3.08 -25.56 5.90
C GLY A 395 -4.02 -24.72 5.02
N ALA A 396 -5.33 -24.78 5.25
CA ALA A 396 -6.30 -23.78 4.78
C ALA A 396 -6.74 -22.90 5.96
N PRO A 397 -6.95 -21.58 5.76
CA PRO A 397 -7.30 -20.64 6.84
C PRO A 397 -8.61 -20.98 7.54
N ASP A 398 -9.59 -21.49 6.79
CA ASP A 398 -10.87 -21.93 7.34
C ASP A 398 -11.45 -23.10 6.55
N CYS A 399 -12.52 -23.70 7.09
CA CYS A 399 -13.20 -24.82 6.46
C CYS A 399 -13.82 -24.47 5.10
N ARG A 400 -14.27 -23.23 4.89
CA ARG A 400 -14.87 -22.82 3.60
C ARG A 400 -13.82 -22.76 2.50
N THR A 401 -12.63 -22.31 2.87
CA THR A 401 -11.44 -22.23 2.04
C THR A 401 -10.91 -23.61 1.72
N LEU A 402 -10.88 -24.53 2.69
CA LEU A 402 -10.56 -25.94 2.43
C LEU A 402 -11.56 -26.54 1.42
N ALA A 403 -12.86 -26.29 1.58
CA ALA A 403 -13.86 -26.77 0.64
C ALA A 403 -13.64 -26.22 -0.79
N ASP A 404 -13.25 -24.94 -0.92
CA ASP A 404 -12.89 -24.32 -2.21
C ASP A 404 -11.66 -25.00 -2.83
N ASP A 405 -10.62 -25.21 -2.04
CA ASP A 405 -9.40 -25.91 -2.46
C ASP A 405 -9.70 -27.34 -2.93
N ILE A 406 -10.58 -28.09 -2.25
CA ILE A 406 -10.97 -29.45 -2.63
C ILE A 406 -11.68 -29.48 -3.98
N VAL A 407 -12.62 -28.57 -4.23
CA VAL A 407 -13.33 -28.54 -5.54
C VAL A 407 -12.44 -28.06 -6.68
N ARG A 408 -11.35 -27.36 -6.36
CA ARG A 408 -10.29 -26.96 -7.29
C ARG A 408 -9.19 -28.03 -7.45
N GLY A 409 -9.22 -29.10 -6.67
CA GLY A 409 -8.22 -30.18 -6.69
C GLY A 409 -6.89 -29.81 -6.03
N LEU A 410 -6.87 -28.79 -5.18
CA LEU A 410 -5.69 -28.28 -4.45
C LEU A 410 -5.54 -28.89 -3.04
N ALA A 411 -6.57 -29.61 -2.58
CA ALA A 411 -6.61 -30.29 -1.30
C ALA A 411 -7.56 -31.48 -1.39
N ARG A 412 -7.55 -32.34 -0.37
CA ARG A 412 -8.46 -33.47 -0.23
C ARG A 412 -9.19 -33.40 1.12
N LEU A 413 -10.32 -34.11 1.22
CA LEU A 413 -11.13 -34.09 2.43
C LEU A 413 -10.37 -34.68 3.63
N GLU A 414 -9.51 -35.65 3.35
CA GLU A 414 -8.68 -36.37 4.31
C GLU A 414 -7.58 -35.50 4.92
N ASP A 415 -7.28 -34.34 4.30
CA ASP A 415 -6.32 -33.39 4.86
C ASP A 415 -6.89 -32.69 6.12
N CYS A 416 -8.21 -32.78 6.37
CA CYS A 416 -8.83 -32.32 7.61
C CYS A 416 -8.67 -33.36 8.72
N PRO A 417 -7.89 -33.08 9.80
CA PRO A 417 -7.66 -34.05 10.87
C PRO A 417 -8.89 -34.32 11.74
N PHE A 418 -9.95 -33.51 11.60
CA PHE A 418 -11.19 -33.64 12.36
C PHE A 418 -12.24 -34.47 11.64
N ILE A 419 -12.04 -34.81 10.36
CA ILE A 419 -12.92 -35.72 9.63
C ILE A 419 -12.46 -37.15 9.88
N LYS A 420 -13.34 -37.95 10.47
CA LYS A 420 -13.13 -39.40 10.59
C LYS A 420 -13.38 -40.05 9.24
N THR A 421 -12.33 -40.39 8.51
CA THR A 421 -12.47 -41.31 7.39
C THR A 421 -12.84 -42.70 7.93
N SER A 422 -13.81 -43.35 7.29
CA SER A 422 -14.34 -44.69 7.66
C SER A 422 -13.30 -45.82 7.63
N LYS A 423 -12.03 -45.54 7.35
CA LYS A 423 -10.93 -46.52 7.37
C LYS A 423 -10.36 -46.81 8.75
N SER A 424 -10.52 -45.92 9.74
CA SER A 424 -9.98 -46.12 11.11
C SER A 424 -10.85 -46.99 12.03
N ALA A 425 -12.04 -47.41 11.58
CA ALA A 425 -12.96 -48.25 12.36
C ALA A 425 -12.73 -49.76 12.18
N LYS A 426 -11.85 -50.19 11.25
CA LYS A 426 -11.58 -51.61 10.97
C LYS A 426 -10.38 -52.20 11.72
N GLU A 427 -9.56 -51.40 12.38
CA GLU A 427 -8.39 -51.87 13.15
C GLU A 427 -8.65 -51.94 14.67
N LYS A 428 -9.89 -51.73 15.12
CA LYS A 428 -10.31 -51.86 16.52
C LYS A 428 -11.50 -52.80 16.69
N ARG A 429 -11.54 -53.90 15.92
CA ARG A 429 -12.44 -55.02 16.19
C ARG A 429 -11.69 -56.14 16.88
#